data_AF-A0A9D1Z5W6-F1
#
_entry.id   AF-A0A9D1Z5W6-F1
#
_cell.length_a   1.000
_cell.length_b   1.000
_cell.length_c   1.000
_cell.angle_alpha   90.00
_cell.angle_beta   90.00
_cell.angle_gamma   90.00
#
_symmetry.space_group_name_H-M   'P 1'
#
loop_
_entity.id
_entity.type
_entity.pdbx_description
1 polymer ?
#
loop_
_entity_poly.entity_id
_entity_poly.type
_entity_poly.pdbx_seq_one_letter_code
_entity_poly.pdbx_strand_id
1 'polypeptide(L)'
;MIETRKSKTGAFLGLAAAVAVLILVVVLENTLPSTSQLFIVLKKGAVYSLVAVSMNLLNGFTGLFSLGQAGFMLLGAYTYAILTVPMAQKDTVYYLYGGSAVKFSLPDLFGGAGTPVGLILGVTLAILLAGCVAALFAWLIGLPVLRLKSDYLAIATLGFAEIIRAIFQWQALGPVTNGANMITQIPTFTSFNVKNADGEVILRLSAFVPFLVAIVCIAIIVMLINSSYGRAFKAIREDEIAAEAMGINLAKHKMLSFCISSF
;
A
#
# COMPACT_ATOMS: atom_id res chain seq x y z
N MET A 1 27.31 -15.77 -23.47
CA MET A 1 27.15 -14.31 -23.30
C MET A 1 26.18 -13.83 -24.37
N ILE A 2 24.88 -13.85 -24.09
CA ILE A 2 23.85 -13.39 -25.03
C ILE A 2 23.44 -11.99 -24.57
N GLU A 3 23.99 -10.96 -25.22
CA GLU A 3 23.47 -9.59 -25.09
C GLU A 3 22.13 -9.51 -25.85
N THR A 4 21.02 -9.83 -25.18
CA THR A 4 19.73 -9.39 -25.67
C THR A 4 19.66 -7.87 -25.48
N ARG A 5 19.72 -7.11 -26.58
CA ARG A 5 19.42 -5.67 -26.59
C ARG A 5 18.11 -5.44 -25.83
N LYS A 6 18.21 -4.91 -24.61
CA LYS A 6 17.05 -4.55 -23.79
C LYS A 6 16.30 -3.46 -24.54
N SER A 7 15.21 -3.83 -25.20
CA SER A 7 14.42 -2.91 -26.03
C SER A 7 13.88 -1.78 -25.16
N LYS A 8 14.49 -0.59 -25.25
CA LYS A 8 14.02 0.63 -24.57
C LYS A 8 12.58 1.00 -25.01
N THR A 9 12.14 0.50 -26.17
CA THR A 9 10.81 0.70 -26.75
C THR A 9 9.71 0.16 -25.86
N GLY A 10 9.90 -1.00 -25.21
CA GLY A 10 8.89 -1.58 -24.32
C GLY A 10 8.69 -0.76 -23.03
N ALA A 11 9.78 -0.24 -22.46
CA ALA A 11 9.71 0.63 -21.28
C ALA A 11 9.06 1.99 -21.62
N PHE A 12 9.38 2.54 -22.80
CA PHE A 12 8.78 3.78 -23.29
C PHE A 12 7.27 3.62 -23.56
N LEU A 13 6.86 2.50 -24.17
CA LEU A 13 5.44 2.15 -24.36
C LEU A 13 4.69 2.02 -23.03
N GLY A 14 5.29 1.37 -22.03
CA GLY A 14 4.71 1.26 -20.69
C GLY A 14 4.53 2.62 -20.01
N LEU A 15 5.52 3.50 -20.12
CA LEU A 15 5.45 4.84 -19.55
C LEU A 15 4.42 5.71 -20.29
N ALA A 16 4.36 5.64 -21.62
CA ALA A 16 3.34 6.31 -22.42
C ALA A 16 1.92 5.84 -22.07
N ALA A 17 1.73 4.53 -21.88
CA ALA A 17 0.44 3.98 -21.44
C ALA A 17 0.06 4.45 -20.04
N ALA A 18 0.99 4.49 -19.09
CA ALA A 18 0.74 4.99 -17.74
C ALA A 18 0.32 6.48 -17.74
N VAL A 19 1.00 7.30 -18.55
CA VAL A 19 0.65 8.72 -18.72
C VAL A 19 -0.71 8.87 -19.40
N ALA A 20 -1.02 8.08 -20.43
CA ALA A 20 -2.32 8.08 -21.08
C ALA A 20 -3.46 7.72 -20.11
N VAL A 21 -3.24 6.73 -19.23
CA VAL A 21 -4.21 6.37 -18.18
C VAL A 21 -4.43 7.52 -17.20
N LEU A 22 -3.36 8.20 -16.76
CA LEU A 22 -3.51 9.36 -15.87
C LEU A 22 -4.28 10.50 -16.54
N ILE A 23 -3.97 10.82 -17.80
CA ILE A 23 -4.69 11.85 -18.57
C ILE A 23 -6.16 11.46 -18.71
N LEU A 24 -6.45 10.19 -19.03
CA LEU A 24 -7.83 9.70 -19.14
C LEU A 24 -8.59 9.86 -17.82
N VAL A 25 -7.99 9.50 -16.69
CA VAL A 25 -8.62 9.65 -15.36
C VAL A 25 -8.92 11.12 -15.07
N VAL A 26 -7.99 12.03 -15.35
CA VAL A 26 -8.20 13.47 -15.16
C VAL A 26 -9.31 14.00 -16.08
N VAL A 27 -9.33 13.61 -17.35
CA VAL A 27 -10.39 14.01 -18.29
C VAL A 27 -11.75 13.49 -17.84
N LEU A 28 -11.83 12.23 -17.40
CA LEU A 28 -13.07 11.64 -16.88
C LEU A 28 -13.56 12.36 -15.62
N GLU A 29 -12.68 12.69 -14.68
CA GLU A 29 -13.02 13.41 -13.44
C GLU A 29 -13.57 14.82 -13.69
N ASN A 30 -13.14 15.49 -14.77
CA ASN A 30 -13.57 16.85 -15.10
C ASN A 30 -14.77 16.90 -16.07
N THR A 31 -15.11 15.78 -16.73
CA THR A 31 -16.24 15.70 -17.69
C THR A 31 -17.49 15.04 -17.11
N LEU A 32 -17.36 14.14 -16.13
CA LEU A 32 -18.49 13.41 -15.54
C LEU A 32 -18.94 13.97 -14.18
N PRO A 33 -20.23 13.84 -13.80
CA PRO A 33 -20.73 14.26 -12.50
C PRO A 33 -20.05 13.51 -11.33
N SER A 34 -19.80 14.22 -10.23
CA SER A 34 -19.16 13.71 -8.98
C SER A 34 -19.81 12.47 -8.41
N THR A 35 -21.12 12.33 -8.62
CA THR A 35 -21.97 11.32 -7.98
C THR A 35 -21.87 9.97 -8.69
N SER A 36 -21.16 9.89 -9.82
CA SER A 36 -21.00 8.64 -10.55
C SER A 36 -20.27 7.60 -9.71
N GLN A 37 -20.90 6.42 -9.52
CA GLN A 37 -20.29 5.26 -8.86
C GLN A 37 -18.99 4.80 -9.55
N LEU A 38 -18.78 5.21 -10.81
CA LEU A 38 -17.56 4.96 -11.57
C LEU A 38 -16.29 5.34 -10.81
N PHE A 39 -16.26 6.49 -10.14
CA PHE A 39 -15.07 6.95 -9.42
C PHE A 39 -14.75 6.12 -8.17
N ILE A 40 -15.78 5.53 -7.53
CA ILE A 40 -15.58 4.61 -6.40
C ILE A 40 -14.92 3.32 -6.91
N VAL A 41 -15.41 2.79 -8.03
CA VAL A 41 -14.88 1.58 -8.66
C VAL A 41 -13.45 1.81 -9.15
N LEU A 42 -13.17 2.94 -9.81
CA LEU A 42 -11.82 3.27 -10.28
C LEU A 42 -10.81 3.34 -9.12
N LYS A 43 -11.15 4.04 -8.03
CA LYS A 43 -10.27 4.16 -6.85
C LYS A 43 -10.01 2.79 -6.21
N LYS A 44 -11.05 1.97 -6.04
CA LYS A 44 -10.90 0.60 -5.53
C LYS A 44 -10.06 -0.26 -6.48
N GLY A 45 -10.26 -0.13 -7.79
CA GLY A 45 -9.50 -0.82 -8.81
C GLY A 45 -8.00 -0.51 -8.74
N ALA A 46 -7.63 0.76 -8.54
CA ALA A 46 -6.24 1.16 -8.35
C ALA A 46 -5.61 0.57 -7.07
N VAL A 47 -6.39 0.44 -5.99
CA VAL A 47 -5.91 -0.20 -4.75
C VAL A 47 -5.76 -1.71 -4.92
N TYR A 48 -6.74 -2.38 -5.55
CA TYR A 48 -6.66 -3.82 -5.76
C TYR A 48 -5.61 -4.22 -6.81
N SER A 49 -5.29 -3.35 -7.78
CA SER A 49 -4.20 -3.61 -8.71
C SER A 49 -2.84 -3.66 -8.01
N LEU A 50 -2.62 -2.81 -6.99
CA LEU A 50 -1.43 -2.86 -6.14
C LEU A 50 -1.34 -4.18 -5.39
N VAL A 51 -2.45 -4.63 -4.78
CA VAL A 51 -2.50 -5.91 -4.08
C VAL A 51 -2.22 -7.08 -5.03
N ALA A 52 -2.75 -7.04 -6.26
CA ALA A 52 -2.48 -8.06 -7.26
C ALA A 52 -0.99 -8.11 -7.63
N VAL A 53 -0.35 -6.94 -7.80
CA VAL A 53 1.08 -6.87 -8.14
C VAL A 53 1.96 -7.29 -6.96
N SER A 54 1.60 -6.94 -5.72
CA SER A 54 2.33 -7.38 -4.53
C SER A 54 2.24 -8.89 -4.32
N MET A 55 1.06 -9.49 -4.53
CA MET A 55 0.87 -10.95 -4.53
C MET A 55 1.69 -11.61 -5.64
N ASN A 56 1.74 -11.01 -6.83
CA ASN A 56 2.54 -11.54 -7.93
C ASN A 56 4.06 -11.50 -7.63
N LEU A 57 4.53 -10.51 -6.88
CA LEU A 57 5.94 -10.45 -6.45
C LEU A 57 6.31 -11.65 -5.57
N LEU A 58 5.47 -11.99 -4.60
CA LEU A 58 5.70 -13.15 -3.72
C LEU A 58 5.45 -14.47 -4.45
N ASN A 59 4.21 -14.72 -4.86
CA ASN A 59 3.78 -16.01 -5.39
C ASN A 59 4.39 -16.25 -6.78
N GLY A 60 4.44 -15.22 -7.62
CA GLY A 60 4.89 -15.31 -9.00
C GLY A 60 6.41 -15.25 -9.14
N PHE A 61 7.12 -14.31 -8.51
CA PHE A 61 8.56 -14.18 -8.74
C PHE A 61 9.44 -14.98 -7.78
N THR A 62 8.98 -15.21 -6.54
CA THR A 62 9.78 -15.93 -5.54
C THR A 62 9.31 -17.37 -5.30
N GLY A 63 8.12 -17.73 -5.80
CA GLY A 63 7.54 -19.06 -5.59
C GLY A 63 6.98 -19.29 -4.18
N LEU A 64 7.01 -18.27 -3.31
CA LEU A 64 6.47 -18.35 -1.96
C LEU A 64 4.96 -18.15 -2.00
N PHE A 65 4.19 -19.21 -1.78
CA PHE A 65 2.73 -19.09 -1.67
C PHE A 65 2.36 -18.47 -0.32
N SER A 66 1.95 -17.20 -0.33
CA SER A 66 1.53 -16.43 0.85
C SER A 66 0.13 -15.85 0.65
N LEU A 67 -0.67 -15.90 1.72
CA LEU A 67 -2.02 -15.33 1.80
C LEU A 67 -2.12 -14.20 2.85
N GLY A 68 -0.99 -13.71 3.35
CA GLY A 68 -0.92 -12.71 4.42
C GLY A 68 -1.19 -11.26 4.01
N GLN A 69 -1.32 -10.97 2.71
CA GLN A 69 -1.42 -9.61 2.17
C GLN A 69 -2.58 -8.81 2.76
N ALA A 70 -3.71 -9.46 3.08
CA ALA A 70 -4.84 -8.79 3.74
C ALA A 70 -4.47 -8.27 5.15
N GLY A 71 -3.65 -9.02 5.90
CA GLY A 71 -3.18 -8.62 7.22
C GLY A 71 -2.21 -7.43 7.16
N PHE A 72 -1.29 -7.43 6.20
CA PHE A 72 -0.36 -6.30 5.99
C PHE A 72 -1.10 -5.04 5.49
N MET A 73 -2.07 -5.21 4.60
CA MET A 73 -2.93 -4.13 4.15
C MET A 73 -3.73 -3.54 5.32
N LEU A 74 -4.21 -4.37 6.24
CA LEU A 74 -4.89 -3.91 7.46
C LEU A 74 -3.95 -3.08 8.32
N LEU A 75 -2.74 -3.56 8.62
CA LEU A 75 -1.75 -2.82 9.41
C LEU A 75 -1.43 -1.45 8.79
N GLY A 76 -1.19 -1.41 7.47
CA GLY A 76 -0.93 -0.17 6.76
C GLY A 76 -2.14 0.78 6.77
N ALA A 77 -3.33 0.28 6.48
CA ALA A 77 -4.55 1.09 6.43
C ALA A 77 -4.90 1.71 7.80
N TYR A 78 -4.78 0.94 8.88
CA TYR A 78 -5.01 1.46 10.22
C TYR A 78 -3.92 2.43 10.66
N THR A 79 -2.65 2.16 10.35
CA THR A 79 -1.55 3.10 10.64
C THR A 79 -1.81 4.43 9.93
N TYR A 80 -2.14 4.39 8.63
CA TYR A 80 -2.51 5.59 7.89
C TYR A 80 -3.71 6.33 8.50
N ALA A 81 -4.77 5.61 8.86
CA ALA A 81 -5.97 6.21 9.44
C ALA A 81 -5.69 6.89 10.79
N ILE A 82 -4.99 6.21 11.70
CA ILE A 82 -4.65 6.75 13.03
C ILE A 82 -3.80 8.02 12.92
N LEU A 83 -2.87 8.06 11.94
CA LEU A 83 -1.96 9.17 11.72
C LEU A 83 -2.58 10.38 11.00
N THR A 84 -3.69 10.19 10.28
CA THR A 84 -4.25 11.24 9.41
C THR A 84 -5.56 11.84 9.90
N VAL A 85 -6.30 11.19 10.81
CA VAL A 85 -7.53 11.77 11.38
C VAL A 85 -7.21 13.08 12.09
N PRO A 86 -7.87 14.20 11.75
CA PRO A 86 -7.63 15.50 12.39
C PRO A 86 -7.96 15.48 13.89
N MET A 87 -7.16 16.17 14.70
CA MET A 87 -7.32 16.27 16.17
C MET A 87 -8.72 16.69 16.58
N ALA A 88 -9.29 17.68 15.89
CA ALA A 88 -10.64 18.18 16.18
C ALA A 88 -11.75 17.13 16.01
N GLN A 89 -11.50 16.10 15.18
CA GLN A 89 -12.49 15.07 14.86
C GLN A 89 -12.19 13.73 15.55
N LYS A 90 -11.02 13.58 16.20
CA LYS A 90 -10.66 12.33 16.88
C LYS A 90 -11.64 11.96 17.99
N ASP A 91 -12.11 12.92 18.78
CA ASP A 91 -13.05 12.62 19.86
C ASP A 91 -14.41 12.16 19.30
N THR A 92 -14.80 12.65 18.13
CA THR A 92 -16.00 12.17 17.41
C THR A 92 -15.81 10.76 16.84
N VAL A 93 -14.62 10.45 16.33
CA VAL A 93 -14.33 9.13 15.74
C VAL A 93 -14.23 8.06 16.83
N TYR A 94 -13.65 8.37 17.99
CA TYR A 94 -13.42 7.47 19.11
C TYR A 94 -14.42 7.67 20.27
N TYR A 95 -15.65 8.08 19.96
CA TYR A 95 -16.67 8.43 20.96
C TYR A 95 -16.98 7.30 21.96
N LEU A 96 -16.86 6.04 21.54
CA LEU A 96 -17.12 4.87 22.39
C LEU A 96 -16.04 4.63 23.45
N TYR A 97 -14.85 5.22 23.30
CA TYR A 97 -13.67 4.92 24.12
C TYR A 97 -13.17 6.11 24.93
N GLY A 98 -13.94 7.21 24.97
CA GLY A 98 -13.56 8.41 25.73
C GLY A 98 -12.44 9.22 25.08
N GLY A 99 -12.27 9.12 23.76
CA GLY A 99 -11.23 9.79 22.98
C GLY A 99 -10.18 8.82 22.43
N SER A 100 -9.30 9.35 21.58
CA SER A 100 -8.20 8.56 21.01
C SER A 100 -7.01 8.49 21.97
N ALA A 101 -6.43 7.31 22.14
CA ALA A 101 -5.14 7.16 22.82
C ALA A 101 -4.00 7.86 22.07
N VAL A 102 -4.14 8.03 20.74
CA VAL A 102 -3.15 8.66 19.87
C VAL A 102 -3.57 10.08 19.55
N LYS A 103 -3.13 11.04 20.38
CA LYS A 103 -3.44 12.47 20.27
C LYS A 103 -2.47 13.24 19.35
N PHE A 104 -2.06 12.63 18.24
CA PHE A 104 -1.25 13.32 17.22
C PHE A 104 -1.76 13.00 15.81
N SER A 105 -1.65 13.97 14.90
CA SER A 105 -2.05 13.86 13.50
C SER A 105 -0.98 14.52 12.64
N LEU A 106 -0.50 13.81 11.62
CA LEU A 106 0.54 14.29 10.72
C LEU A 106 0.06 15.49 9.88
N PRO A 107 -1.15 15.50 9.29
CA PRO A 107 -1.69 16.69 8.65
C PRO A 107 -1.75 17.92 9.57
N ASP A 108 -2.05 17.73 10.85
CA ASP A 108 -2.15 18.84 11.80
C ASP A 108 -0.77 19.38 12.23
N LEU A 109 0.24 18.50 12.28
CA LEU A 109 1.62 18.89 12.58
C LEU A 109 2.22 19.81 11.50
N PHE A 110 1.79 19.67 10.24
CA PHE A 110 2.29 20.44 9.10
C PHE A 110 1.36 21.60 8.68
N GLY A 111 0.48 22.08 9.58
CA GLY A 111 -0.36 23.26 9.35
C GLY A 111 -1.86 22.99 9.21
N GLY A 112 -2.34 21.82 9.60
CA GLY A 112 -3.77 21.48 9.62
C GLY A 112 -4.28 20.88 8.32
N ALA A 113 -5.30 20.01 8.42
CA ALA A 113 -5.98 19.41 7.27
C ALA A 113 -6.65 20.41 6.30
N GLY A 114 -6.71 21.70 6.66
CA GLY A 114 -7.22 22.78 5.83
C GLY A 114 -6.18 23.44 4.91
N THR A 115 -4.87 23.20 5.11
CA THR A 115 -3.82 23.75 4.24
C THR A 115 -3.39 22.73 3.18
N PRO A 116 -3.18 23.14 1.92
CA PRO A 116 -2.69 22.24 0.88
C PRO A 116 -1.34 21.60 1.23
N VAL A 117 -0.47 22.35 1.92
CA VAL A 117 0.87 21.90 2.33
C VAL A 117 0.78 20.82 3.40
N GLY A 118 -0.03 21.04 4.45
CA GLY A 118 -0.22 20.07 5.53
C GLY A 118 -0.85 18.77 5.03
N LEU A 119 -1.78 18.86 4.08
CA LEU A 119 -2.42 17.71 3.47
C LEU A 119 -1.44 16.88 2.62
N ILE A 120 -0.68 17.51 1.72
CA ILE A 120 0.25 16.79 0.82
C ILE A 120 1.38 16.16 1.62
N LEU A 121 2.06 16.91 2.48
CA LEU A 121 3.19 16.41 3.26
C LEU A 121 2.73 15.42 4.33
N GLY A 122 1.63 15.71 5.03
CA GLY A 122 1.08 14.82 6.05
C GLY A 122 0.63 13.48 5.48
N VAL A 123 -0.06 13.47 4.34
CA VAL A 123 -0.54 12.23 3.69
C VAL A 123 0.61 11.43 3.10
N THR A 124 1.56 12.06 2.42
CA THR A 124 2.71 11.35 1.83
C THR A 124 3.59 10.72 2.91
N LEU A 125 3.88 11.45 3.99
CA LEU A 125 4.62 10.90 5.13
C LEU A 125 3.83 9.78 5.83
N ALA A 126 2.51 9.94 5.99
CA ALA A 126 1.67 8.90 6.57
C ALA A 126 1.67 7.61 5.75
N ILE A 127 1.65 7.68 4.42
CA ILE A 127 1.73 6.51 3.54
C ILE A 127 3.08 5.81 3.68
N LEU A 128 4.18 6.56 3.69
CA LEU A 128 5.51 5.97 3.88
C LEU A 128 5.66 5.31 5.25
N LEU A 129 5.21 5.96 6.32
CA LEU A 129 5.23 5.39 7.66
C LEU A 129 4.33 4.17 7.78
N ALA A 130 3.14 4.19 7.18
CA ALA A 130 2.25 3.03 7.12
C ALA A 130 2.91 1.82 6.44
N GLY A 131 3.57 2.05 5.29
CA GLY A 131 4.36 1.01 4.61
C GLY A 131 5.51 0.50 5.48
N CYS A 132 6.25 1.39 6.15
CA CYS A 132 7.34 0.99 7.05
C CYS A 132 6.85 0.14 8.22
N VAL A 133 5.70 0.47 8.80
CA VAL A 133 5.08 -0.34 9.86
C VAL A 133 4.68 -1.71 9.32
N ALA A 134 4.03 -1.78 8.16
CA ALA A 134 3.67 -3.05 7.53
C ALA A 134 4.92 -3.90 7.23
N ALA A 135 5.99 -3.31 6.70
CA ALA A 135 7.26 -3.98 6.44
C ALA A 135 7.96 -4.47 7.73
N LEU A 136 7.87 -3.72 8.83
CA LEU A 136 8.42 -4.12 10.12
C LEU A 136 7.70 -5.36 10.67
N PHE A 137 6.36 -5.37 10.62
CA PHE A 137 5.59 -6.54 11.02
C PHE A 137 5.80 -7.72 10.08
N ALA A 138 5.95 -7.47 8.78
CA ALA A 138 6.31 -8.50 7.81
C ALA A 138 7.68 -9.11 8.10
N TRP A 139 8.67 -8.30 8.47
CA TRP A 139 9.97 -8.81 8.89
C TRP A 139 9.86 -9.67 10.15
N LEU A 140 9.13 -9.22 11.16
CA LEU A 140 8.94 -9.93 12.42
C LEU A 140 8.28 -11.29 12.21
N ILE A 141 7.20 -11.34 11.42
CA ILE A 141 6.44 -12.56 11.15
C ILE A 141 7.14 -13.44 10.11
N GLY A 142 7.88 -12.85 9.19
CA GLY A 142 8.68 -13.58 8.21
C GLY A 142 9.76 -14.45 8.84
N LEU A 143 10.30 -14.08 10.02
CA LEU A 143 11.37 -14.83 10.69
C LEU A 143 10.98 -16.27 11.04
N PRO A 144 9.81 -16.52 11.68
CA PRO A 144 9.32 -17.89 11.89
C PRO A 144 8.66 -18.47 10.64
N VAL A 145 7.89 -17.67 9.90
CA VAL A 145 7.01 -18.19 8.84
C VAL A 145 7.81 -18.64 7.60
N LEU A 146 8.89 -17.96 7.23
CA LEU A 146 9.75 -18.35 6.10
C LEU A 146 10.58 -19.63 6.33
N ARG A 147 10.52 -20.22 7.53
CA ARG A 147 11.10 -21.54 7.80
C ARG A 147 10.18 -22.70 7.38
N LEU A 148 8.92 -22.40 7.06
CA LEU A 148 7.93 -23.39 6.67
C LEU A 148 7.96 -23.65 5.17
N LYS A 149 7.62 -24.87 4.76
CA LYS A 149 7.55 -25.26 3.34
C LYS A 149 6.18 -24.93 2.74
N SER A 150 6.18 -24.34 1.54
CA SER A 150 5.04 -24.07 0.64
C SER A 150 3.67 -23.95 1.31
N ASP A 151 2.98 -25.06 1.55
CA ASP A 151 1.58 -25.04 1.99
C ASP A 151 1.45 -24.62 3.45
N TYR A 152 2.43 -25.01 4.29
CA TYR A 152 2.50 -24.57 5.68
C TYR A 152 2.77 -23.06 5.79
N LEU A 153 3.53 -22.49 4.85
CA LEU A 153 3.75 -21.05 4.77
C LEU A 153 2.41 -20.32 4.53
N ALA A 154 1.61 -20.82 3.57
CA ALA A 154 0.32 -20.23 3.25
C ALA A 154 -0.68 -20.30 4.42
N ILE A 155 -0.77 -21.45 5.08
CA ILE A 155 -1.63 -21.63 6.27
C ILE A 155 -1.20 -20.68 7.40
N ALA A 156 0.11 -20.56 7.65
CA ALA A 156 0.63 -19.66 8.69
C ALA A 156 0.35 -18.18 8.38
N THR A 157 0.50 -17.76 7.13
CA THR A 157 0.23 -16.37 6.71
C THR A 157 -1.26 -16.01 6.72
N LEU A 158 -2.14 -16.98 6.41
CA LEU A 158 -3.59 -16.82 6.57
C LEU A 158 -3.94 -16.68 8.06
N GLY A 159 -3.41 -17.56 8.91
CA GLY A 159 -3.60 -17.48 10.36
C GLY A 159 -3.12 -16.14 10.93
N PHE A 160 -1.97 -15.63 10.48
CA PHE A 160 -1.50 -14.29 10.83
C PHE A 160 -2.51 -13.19 10.45
N ALA A 161 -3.02 -13.19 9.22
CA ALA A 161 -3.97 -12.18 8.77
C ALA A 161 -5.25 -12.18 9.63
N GLU A 162 -5.71 -13.37 10.00
CA GLU A 162 -6.89 -13.54 10.86
C GLU A 162 -6.63 -13.12 12.32
N ILE A 163 -5.47 -13.46 12.88
CA ILE A 163 -5.08 -13.04 14.23
C ILE A 163 -4.99 -11.51 14.33
N ILE A 164 -4.34 -10.87 13.35
CA ILE A 164 -4.25 -9.40 13.33
C ILE A 164 -5.63 -8.77 13.22
N ARG A 165 -6.51 -9.30 12.35
CA ARG A 165 -7.90 -8.84 12.25
C ARG A 165 -8.62 -8.91 13.60
N ALA A 166 -8.50 -10.03 14.31
CA ALA A 166 -9.11 -10.23 15.62
C ALA A 166 -8.55 -9.26 16.68
N ILE A 167 -7.23 -9.01 16.67
CA ILE A 167 -6.58 -8.05 17.59
C ILE A 167 -7.10 -6.63 17.37
N PHE A 168 -7.28 -6.20 16.13
CA PHE A 168 -7.78 -4.85 15.84
C PHE A 168 -9.24 -4.66 16.22
N GLN A 169 -10.04 -5.73 16.15
CA GLN A 169 -11.43 -5.75 16.60
C GLN A 169 -11.58 -5.89 18.12
N TRP A 170 -10.50 -6.13 18.85
CA TRP A 170 -10.53 -6.31 20.30
C TRP A 170 -10.86 -4.99 21.01
N GLN A 171 -11.93 -5.01 21.80
CA GLN A 171 -12.46 -3.83 22.50
C GLN A 171 -11.44 -3.16 23.44
N ALA A 172 -10.50 -3.91 24.03
CA ALA A 172 -9.45 -3.35 24.87
C ALA A 172 -8.48 -2.44 24.08
N LEU A 173 -8.31 -2.70 22.79
CA LEU A 173 -7.50 -1.90 21.87
C LEU A 173 -8.34 -0.79 21.19
N GLY A 174 -9.63 -0.71 21.52
CA GLY A 174 -10.59 0.26 21.02
C GLY A 174 -10.15 1.74 21.05
N PRO A 175 -9.46 2.24 22.10
CA PRO A 175 -8.95 3.61 22.11
C PRO A 175 -7.95 3.95 21.00
N VAL A 176 -7.32 2.94 20.38
CA VAL A 176 -6.35 3.11 19.29
C VAL A 176 -6.97 2.76 17.93
N THR A 177 -7.67 1.62 17.83
CA THR A 177 -8.18 1.11 16.55
C THR A 177 -9.64 1.40 16.28
N ASN A 178 -10.38 1.93 17.27
CA ASN A 178 -11.83 2.05 17.23
C ASN A 178 -12.58 0.69 17.17
N GLY A 179 -11.87 -0.41 17.49
CA GLY A 179 -12.42 -1.75 17.56
C GLY A 179 -13.00 -2.21 16.22
N ALA A 180 -14.26 -2.67 16.24
CA ALA A 180 -14.98 -3.10 15.03
C ALA A 180 -15.55 -1.92 14.21
N ASN A 181 -15.49 -0.69 14.71
CA ASN A 181 -16.06 0.47 14.04
C ASN A 181 -15.08 1.07 13.03
N MET A 182 -15.62 1.60 11.94
CA MET A 182 -14.78 2.28 10.94
C MET A 182 -14.20 3.58 11.51
N ILE A 183 -12.91 3.79 11.31
CA ILE A 183 -12.28 5.10 11.51
C ILE A 183 -12.79 6.02 10.39
N THR A 184 -13.64 6.97 10.75
CA THR A 184 -14.22 7.94 9.81
C THR A 184 -13.42 9.26 9.85
N GLN A 185 -13.76 10.21 8.98
CA GLN A 185 -13.12 11.54 8.94
C GLN A 185 -11.62 11.54 8.58
N ILE A 186 -11.14 10.48 7.92
CA ILE A 186 -9.84 10.53 7.26
C ILE A 186 -9.87 11.56 6.11
N PRO A 187 -8.77 12.32 5.89
CA PRO A 187 -8.66 13.22 4.75
C PRO A 187 -8.92 12.44 3.46
N THR A 188 -10.04 12.73 2.83
CA THR A 188 -10.47 11.99 1.63
C THR A 188 -9.75 12.57 0.41
N PHE A 189 -9.59 11.76 -0.64
CA PHE A 189 -8.94 12.23 -1.88
C PHE A 189 -9.60 13.45 -2.53
N THR A 190 -10.84 13.80 -2.16
CA THR A 190 -11.53 15.03 -2.53
C THR A 190 -10.85 16.29 -1.95
N SER A 191 -10.07 16.16 -0.88
CA SER A 191 -9.30 17.24 -0.27
C SER A 191 -8.07 17.66 -1.10
N PHE A 192 -7.66 16.87 -2.09
CA PHE A 192 -6.61 17.22 -3.06
C PHE A 192 -7.12 18.00 -4.28
N ASN A 193 -8.42 18.29 -4.34
CA ASN A 193 -8.97 19.09 -5.42
C ASN A 193 -8.48 20.54 -5.31
N VAL A 194 -8.00 21.10 -6.42
CA VAL A 194 -7.58 22.51 -6.46
C VAL A 194 -8.83 23.37 -6.38
N LYS A 195 -8.94 24.15 -5.31
CA LYS A 195 -10.01 25.13 -5.09
C LYS A 195 -9.46 26.54 -5.34
N ASN A 196 -10.27 27.40 -5.95
CA ASN A 196 -10.00 28.84 -5.99
C ASN A 196 -10.19 29.46 -4.60
N ALA A 197 -9.79 30.73 -4.43
CA ALA A 197 -9.98 31.50 -3.21
C ALA A 197 -11.45 31.55 -2.73
N ASP A 198 -12.42 31.32 -3.63
CA ASP A 198 -13.86 31.30 -3.36
C ASP A 198 -14.44 29.89 -3.06
N GLY A 199 -13.60 28.86 -2.91
CA GLY A 199 -14.04 27.52 -2.50
C GLY A 199 -14.65 26.65 -3.62
N GLU A 200 -14.77 27.15 -4.84
CA GLU A 200 -15.16 26.38 -6.01
C GLU A 200 -14.03 25.46 -6.49
N VAL A 201 -14.37 24.19 -6.75
CA VAL A 201 -13.43 23.16 -7.20
C VAL A 201 -13.20 23.32 -8.71
N ILE A 202 -12.03 23.82 -9.08
CA ILE A 202 -11.64 24.09 -10.47
C ILE A 202 -11.14 22.82 -11.15
N LEU A 203 -10.43 21.97 -10.40
CA LEU A 203 -9.90 20.69 -10.89
C LEU A 203 -10.10 19.59 -9.86
N ARG A 204 -10.77 18.52 -10.28
CA ARG A 204 -10.98 17.33 -9.47
C ARG A 204 -9.84 16.35 -9.74
N LEU A 205 -9.01 16.12 -8.71
CA LEU A 205 -7.85 15.21 -8.75
C LEU A 205 -8.02 14.05 -7.75
N SER A 206 -9.27 13.71 -7.44
CA SER A 206 -9.59 12.78 -6.36
C SER A 206 -9.26 11.31 -6.71
N ALA A 207 -9.24 10.95 -7.99
CA ALA A 207 -8.83 9.64 -8.48
C ALA A 207 -7.39 9.67 -9.00
N PHE A 208 -6.86 10.86 -9.31
CA PHE A 208 -5.47 11.02 -9.73
C PHE A 208 -4.46 10.49 -8.72
N VAL A 209 -4.60 10.83 -7.43
CA VAL A 209 -3.62 10.45 -6.39
C VAL A 209 -3.48 8.92 -6.23
N PRO A 210 -4.57 8.14 -6.06
CA PRO A 210 -4.48 6.67 -6.01
C PRO A 210 -3.84 6.04 -7.26
N PHE A 211 -4.17 6.54 -8.46
CA PHE A 211 -3.60 6.03 -9.70
C PHE A 211 -2.11 6.38 -9.85
N LEU A 212 -1.72 7.59 -9.46
CA LEU A 212 -0.31 7.99 -9.45
C LEU A 212 0.51 7.10 -8.53
N VAL A 213 0.05 6.91 -7.29
CA VAL A 213 0.72 6.01 -6.33
C VAL A 213 0.80 4.59 -6.87
N ALA A 214 -0.30 4.07 -7.43
CA ALA A 214 -0.32 2.75 -8.04
C ALA A 214 0.72 2.60 -9.17
N ILE A 215 0.77 3.56 -10.09
CA ILE A 215 1.71 3.56 -11.21
C ILE A 215 3.16 3.62 -10.71
N VAL A 216 3.45 4.49 -9.74
CA VAL A 216 4.80 4.63 -9.16
C VAL A 216 5.24 3.32 -8.51
N CYS A 217 4.40 2.71 -7.68
CA CYS A 217 4.72 1.44 -7.03
C CYS A 217 4.88 0.29 -8.04
N ILE A 218 4.00 0.20 -9.04
CA ILE A 218 4.12 -0.81 -10.10
C ILE A 218 5.42 -0.61 -10.89
N ALA A 219 5.78 0.64 -11.22
CA ALA A 219 7.03 0.94 -11.89
C ALA A 219 8.24 0.52 -11.04
N ILE A 220 8.24 0.79 -9.74
CA ILE A 220 9.29 0.35 -8.80
C ILE A 220 9.39 -1.18 -8.79
N ILE A 221 8.26 -1.90 -8.72
CA ILE A 221 8.23 -3.37 -8.72
C ILE A 221 8.78 -3.93 -10.04
N VAL A 222 8.41 -3.34 -11.18
CA VAL A 222 8.94 -3.74 -12.50
C VAL A 222 10.45 -3.48 -12.58
N MET A 223 10.95 -2.36 -12.04
CA MET A 223 12.39 -2.10 -11.95
C MET A 223 13.10 -3.13 -11.08
N LEU A 224 12.51 -3.49 -9.94
CA LEU A 224 13.04 -4.48 -9.01
C LEU A 224 13.10 -5.89 -9.62
N ILE A 225 12.06 -6.33 -10.33
CA ILE A 225 12.03 -7.62 -11.03
C ILE A 225 13.12 -7.71 -12.11
N ASN A 226 13.42 -6.58 -12.77
CA ASN A 226 14.45 -6.50 -13.80
C ASN A 226 15.86 -6.26 -13.24
N SER A 227 16.02 -6.14 -11.92
CA SER A 227 17.30 -5.92 -11.23
C SER A 227 18.02 -7.24 -10.89
N SER A 228 19.18 -7.16 -10.23
CA SER A 228 19.89 -8.34 -9.69
C SER A 228 19.06 -9.11 -8.66
N TYR A 229 18.35 -8.42 -7.77
CA TYR A 229 17.47 -9.05 -6.78
C TYR A 229 16.34 -9.85 -7.43
N GLY A 230 15.74 -9.32 -8.50
CA GLY A 230 14.71 -10.03 -9.25
C GLY A 230 15.21 -11.30 -9.94
N ARG A 231 16.47 -11.32 -10.40
CA ARG A 231 17.10 -12.55 -10.92
C ARG A 231 17.34 -13.58 -9.82
N ALA A 232 17.75 -13.14 -8.63
CA ALA A 232 17.89 -14.03 -7.48
C ALA A 232 16.54 -14.63 -7.07
N PHE A 233 15.46 -13.85 -7.07
CA PHE A 233 14.10 -14.37 -6.79
C PHE A 233 13.67 -15.45 -7.78
N LYS A 234 13.90 -15.24 -9.08
CA LYS A 234 13.61 -16.25 -10.10
C LYS A 234 14.43 -17.52 -9.89
N ALA A 235 15.72 -17.39 -9.59
CA ALA A 235 16.57 -18.56 -9.31
C ALA A 235 16.05 -19.37 -8.10
N ILE A 236 15.64 -18.70 -7.03
CA ILE A 236 15.04 -19.32 -5.84
C ILE A 236 13.74 -20.05 -6.19
N ARG A 237 12.92 -19.47 -7.08
CA ARG A 237 11.66 -20.08 -7.52
C ARG A 237 11.88 -21.37 -8.32
N GLU A 238 12.91 -21.42 -9.17
CA GLU A 238 13.18 -22.61 -10.00
C GLU A 238 13.72 -23.77 -9.17
N ASP A 239 14.76 -23.53 -8.35
CA ASP A 239 15.31 -24.52 -7.43
C ASP A 239 16.06 -23.83 -6.28
N GLU A 240 15.52 -23.97 -5.07
CA GLU A 240 16.10 -23.40 -3.86
C GLU A 240 17.47 -24.00 -3.53
N ILE A 241 17.65 -25.31 -3.73
CA ILE A 241 18.89 -26.02 -3.41
C ILE A 241 19.99 -25.61 -4.39
N ALA A 242 19.65 -25.52 -5.67
CA ALA A 242 20.59 -25.03 -6.69
C ALA A 242 20.98 -23.57 -6.45
N ALA A 243 20.01 -22.70 -6.10
CA ALA A 243 20.29 -21.31 -5.78
C ALA A 243 21.21 -21.16 -4.55
N GLU A 244 21.02 -21.99 -3.53
CA GLU A 244 21.88 -22.03 -2.35
C GLU A 244 23.29 -22.52 -2.68
N ALA A 245 23.42 -23.55 -3.54
CA ALA A 245 24.72 -24.03 -4.03
C ALA A 245 25.50 -22.97 -4.83
N MET A 246 24.79 -22.04 -5.48
CA MET A 246 25.37 -20.89 -6.19
C MET A 246 25.71 -19.70 -5.26
N GLY A 247 25.58 -19.86 -3.94
CA GLY A 247 25.95 -18.86 -2.93
C GLY A 247 24.88 -17.79 -2.67
N ILE A 248 23.65 -17.98 -3.15
CA ILE A 248 22.54 -17.06 -2.86
C ILE A 248 21.98 -17.37 -1.47
N ASN A 249 22.01 -16.38 -0.57
CA ASN A 249 21.38 -16.52 0.74
C ASN A 249 19.84 -16.51 0.59
N LEU A 250 19.23 -17.69 0.64
CA LEU A 250 17.79 -17.88 0.50
C LEU A 250 16.99 -17.07 1.52
N ALA A 251 17.35 -17.17 2.80
CA ALA A 251 16.62 -16.52 3.89
C ALA A 251 16.57 -14.99 3.73
N LYS A 252 17.69 -14.37 3.36
CA LYS A 252 17.77 -12.91 3.15
C LYS A 252 16.91 -12.46 1.96
N HIS A 253 16.95 -13.20 0.85
CA HIS A 253 16.19 -12.83 -0.36
C HIS A 253 14.69 -13.08 -0.18
N LYS A 254 14.29 -14.19 0.45
CA LYS A 254 12.89 -14.46 0.80
C LYS A 254 12.34 -13.43 1.80
N MET A 255 13.14 -13.04 2.78
CA MET A 255 12.75 -11.98 3.72
C MET A 255 12.57 -10.63 3.01
N LEU A 256 13.51 -10.28 2.12
CA LEU A 256 13.45 -9.04 1.36
C LEU A 256 12.20 -8.99 0.47
N SER A 257 11.90 -10.08 -0.26
CA SER A 257 10.70 -10.12 -1.09
C SER A 257 9.41 -10.02 -0.27
N PHE A 258 9.38 -10.66 0.91
CA PHE A 258 8.25 -10.61 1.82
C PHE A 258 8.02 -9.20 2.40
N CYS A 259 9.09 -8.51 2.83
CA CYS A 259 9.00 -7.15 3.34
C CYS A 259 8.57 -6.16 2.25
N ILE A 260 9.14 -6.26 1.05
CA ILE A 260 8.82 -5.36 -0.08
C ILE A 260 7.39 -5.59 -0.58
N SER A 261 6.90 -6.83 -0.58
CA SER A 261 5.50 -7.13 -0.94
C SER A 261 4.50 -6.59 0.08
N SER A 262 4.92 -6.45 1.34
CA SER A 262 4.05 -5.99 2.43
C SER A 262 4.01 -4.47 2.60
N PHE A 263 4.98 -3.74 2.03
CA PHE A 263 5.08 -2.28 2.03
C PHE A 263 4.13 -1.66 1.00
#